data_AF-A0A932CM49-F1
#
_entry.id   AF-A0A932CM49-F1
#
_cell.length_a   1.000
_cell.length_b   1.000
_cell.length_c   1.000
_cell.angle_alpha   90.00
_cell.angle_beta   90.00
_cell.angle_gamma   90.00
#
_symmetry.space_group_name_H-M   'P 1'
#
loop_
_entity.id
_entity.type
_entity.pdbx_description
1 polymer ?
#
loop_
_entity_poly.entity_id
_entity_poly.type
_entity_poly.pdbx_seq_one_letter_code
_entity_poly.pdbx_strand_id
1 'polypeptide(L)'
;AETLFQNYLDHAEAYVTKKKLIDPNTKEELEPDVKFMESIEEQLGISGSAAQGFRQDVTSFLFSLVRRGQKIDYRSYEPLKEAIEKKLMASVRDLSRIITKAKTRDREQSEKYDAMVKTMVEDYGYCEHCCEVVLRYGANHLWRD
;
A
#
# COMPACT_ATOMS: atom_id res chain seq x y z
N ALA A 1 -2.76 -3.23 -6.06
CA ALA A 1 -3.43 -1.92 -6.02
C ALA A 1 -4.87 -2.05 -5.48
N GLU A 2 -5.68 -2.96 -6.03
CA GLU A 2 -7.07 -3.20 -5.60
C GLU A 2 -7.22 -3.49 -4.10
N THR A 3 -6.38 -4.36 -3.53
CA THR A 3 -6.41 -4.66 -2.08
C THR A 3 -6.14 -3.43 -1.22
N LEU A 4 -5.19 -2.56 -1.60
CA LEU A 4 -4.91 -1.31 -0.87
C LEU A 4 -6.08 -0.33 -0.95
N PHE A 5 -6.78 -0.33 -2.09
CA PHE A 5 -7.95 0.51 -2.30
C PHE A 5 -9.13 0.05 -1.45
N GLN A 6 -9.44 -1.25 -1.47
CA GLN A 6 -10.50 -1.82 -0.62
C GLN A 6 -10.20 -1.60 0.86
N ASN A 7 -8.98 -1.92 1.31
CA ASN A 7 -8.58 -1.69 2.70
C ASN A 7 -8.72 -0.21 3.09
N TYR A 8 -8.33 0.73 2.23
CA TYR A 8 -8.51 2.15 2.51
C TYR A 8 -9.98 2.54 2.63
N LEU A 9 -10.86 2.04 1.75
CA LEU A 9 -12.29 2.30 1.83
C LEU A 9 -12.90 1.78 3.14
N ASP A 10 -12.54 0.57 3.55
CA ASP A 10 -13.02 -0.02 4.79
C ASP A 10 -12.60 0.83 5.99
N HIS A 11 -11.32 1.21 6.07
CA HIS A 11 -10.81 2.09 7.13
C HIS A 11 -11.45 3.49 7.10
N ALA A 12 -11.69 4.06 5.92
CA ALA A 12 -12.32 5.37 5.78
C ALA A 12 -13.79 5.35 6.20
N GLU A 13 -14.55 4.32 5.80
CA GLU A 13 -15.94 4.14 6.22
C GLU A 13 -16.03 3.96 7.74
N ALA A 14 -15.16 3.12 8.31
CA ALA A 14 -15.07 2.88 9.75
C ALA A 14 -14.76 4.18 10.53
N TYR A 15 -13.82 4.98 10.02
CA TYR A 15 -13.45 6.27 10.61
C TYR A 15 -14.60 7.28 10.58
N VAL A 16 -15.29 7.43 9.44
CA VAL A 16 -16.39 8.40 9.28
C VAL A 16 -17.63 7.97 10.06
N THR A 17 -17.98 6.68 10.01
CA THR A 17 -19.18 6.13 10.67
C THR A 17 -18.96 5.87 12.15
N LYS A 18 -17.71 6.00 12.64
CA LYS A 18 -17.28 5.63 14.01
C LYS A 18 -17.65 4.18 14.36
N LYS A 19 -17.64 3.31 13.34
CA LYS A 19 -17.87 1.87 13.49
C LYS A 19 -16.52 1.16 13.51
N LYS A 20 -16.46 0.07 14.26
CA LYS A 20 -15.29 -0.80 14.25
C LYS A 20 -15.35 -1.71 13.02
N LEU A 21 -14.18 -2.00 12.47
CA LEU A 21 -14.02 -3.00 11.42
C LEU A 21 -14.12 -4.39 12.06
N ILE A 22 -14.62 -5.36 11.30
CA ILE A 22 -14.60 -6.76 11.73
C ILE A 22 -13.60 -7.45 10.83
N ASP A 23 -12.52 -7.98 11.42
CA ASP A 23 -11.56 -8.76 10.66
C ASP A 23 -12.25 -10.01 10.09
N PRO A 24 -12.17 -10.27 8.78
CA PRO A 24 -12.84 -11.43 8.18
C PRO A 24 -12.27 -12.78 8.64
N ASN A 25 -11.02 -12.80 9.12
CA ASN A 25 -10.34 -14.02 9.58
C ASN A 25 -10.49 -14.22 11.09
N THR A 26 -10.31 -13.18 11.90
CA THR A 26 -10.34 -13.31 13.37
C THR A 26 -11.71 -12.98 13.98
N LYS A 27 -12.59 -12.31 13.22
CA LYS A 27 -13.87 -11.74 13.68
C LYS A 27 -13.72 -10.74 14.84
N GLU A 28 -12.52 -10.24 15.07
CA GLU A 28 -12.25 -9.25 16.10
C GLU A 28 -12.63 -7.85 15.62
N GLU A 29 -13.04 -7.02 16.56
CA GLU A 29 -13.30 -5.61 16.29
C GLU A 29 -11.99 -4.83 16.21
N LEU A 30 -11.67 -4.32 15.03
CA LEU A 30 -10.50 -3.51 14.77
C LEU A 30 -10.86 -2.02 14.71
N GLU A 31 -10.03 -1.19 15.33
CA GLU A 31 -10.12 0.25 15.15
C GLU A 31 -9.60 0.64 13.76
N PRO A 32 -10.13 1.71 13.14
CA PRO A 32 -9.65 2.18 11.86
C PRO A 32 -8.18 2.60 11.97
N ASP A 33 -7.33 2.06 11.08
CA ASP A 33 -5.91 2.39 11.05
C ASP A 33 -5.70 3.77 10.41
N VAL A 34 -5.68 4.79 11.26
CA VAL A 34 -5.46 6.18 10.85
C VAL A 34 -4.07 6.37 10.24
N LYS A 35 -3.04 5.70 10.77
CA LYS A 35 -1.67 5.83 10.25
C LYS A 35 -1.55 5.26 8.85
N PHE A 36 -2.22 4.13 8.60
CA PHE A 36 -2.30 3.56 7.27
C PHE A 36 -2.98 4.53 6.28
N MET A 37 -4.12 5.12 6.64
CA MET A 37 -4.80 6.09 5.78
C MET A 37 -3.95 7.34 5.54
N GLU A 38 -3.35 7.90 6.59
CA GLU A 38 -2.45 9.08 6.49
C GLU A 38 -1.30 8.80 5.52
N SER A 39 -0.65 7.64 5.61
CA SER A 39 0.46 7.31 4.71
C SER A 39 0.09 7.21 3.22
N ILE A 40 -1.20 7.02 2.90
CA ILE A 40 -1.73 7.10 1.52
C ILE A 40 -2.05 8.55 1.17
N GLU A 41 -2.75 9.27 2.04
CA GLU A 41 -3.17 10.67 1.87
C GLU A 41 -1.98 11.62 1.71
N GLU A 42 -0.90 11.37 2.46
CA GLU A 42 0.35 12.12 2.38
C GLU A 42 1.02 12.02 1.00
N GLN A 43 0.76 10.97 0.22
CA GLN A 43 1.27 10.87 -1.16
C GLN A 43 0.65 11.92 -2.10
N LEU A 44 -0.52 12.44 -1.73
CA LEU A 44 -1.16 13.57 -2.40
C LEU A 44 -0.83 14.92 -1.74
N GLY A 45 0.00 14.92 -0.69
CA GLY A 45 0.25 16.11 0.13
C GLY A 45 -0.93 16.50 1.02
N ILE A 46 -1.86 15.58 1.27
CA ILE A 46 -3.02 15.80 2.13
C ILE A 46 -2.64 15.41 3.56
N SER A 47 -2.81 16.33 4.51
CA SER A 47 -2.52 16.08 5.92
C SER A 47 -3.45 16.86 6.85
N GLY A 48 -3.50 16.47 8.12
CA GLY A 48 -4.26 17.16 9.17
C GLY A 48 -5.77 17.26 8.86
N SER A 49 -6.30 18.48 8.83
CA SER A 49 -7.73 18.73 8.56
C SER A 49 -8.14 18.34 7.13
N ALA A 50 -7.23 18.46 6.16
CA ALA A 50 -7.51 18.08 4.78
C ALA A 50 -7.70 16.56 4.62
N ALA A 51 -6.99 15.76 5.43
CA ALA A 51 -7.16 14.30 5.47
C ALA A 51 -8.57 13.90 5.93
N GLN A 52 -9.11 14.59 6.93
CA GLN A 52 -10.48 14.34 7.40
C GLN A 52 -11.52 14.66 6.31
N GLY A 53 -11.35 15.77 5.60
CA GLY A 53 -12.21 16.12 4.47
C GLY A 53 -12.13 15.07 3.35
N PHE A 54 -10.91 14.66 3.00
CA PHE A 54 -10.71 13.64 1.98
C PHE A 54 -11.39 12.31 2.32
N ARG A 55 -11.31 11.84 3.58
CA ARG A 55 -12.02 10.63 4.04
C ARG A 55 -13.54 10.76 3.94
N GLN A 56 -14.09 11.94 4.28
CA GLN A 56 -15.51 12.23 4.14
C GLN A 56 -15.95 12.25 2.68
N ASP A 57 -15.15 12.83 1.79
CA ASP A 57 -15.42 12.90 0.35
C ASP A 57 -15.42 11.51 -0.28
N VAL A 58 -14.40 10.69 0.03
CA VAL A 58 -14.30 9.28 -0.41
C VAL A 58 -15.53 8.50 0.04
N THR A 59 -15.89 8.62 1.32
CA THR A 59 -17.04 7.90 1.90
C THR A 59 -18.37 8.38 1.29
N SER A 60 -18.53 9.68 1.05
CA SER A 60 -19.72 10.25 0.41
C SER A 60 -19.87 9.79 -1.04
N PHE A 61 -18.75 9.72 -1.76
CA PHE A 61 -18.69 9.17 -3.11
C PHE A 61 -19.06 7.68 -3.12
N LEU A 62 -18.53 6.90 -2.18
CA LEU A 62 -18.87 5.49 -1.99
C LEU A 62 -20.38 5.30 -1.79
N PHE A 63 -20.99 6.05 -0.86
CA PHE A 63 -22.43 6.01 -0.62
C PHE A 63 -23.26 6.43 -1.84
N SER A 64 -22.75 7.33 -2.69
CA SER A 64 -23.41 7.70 -3.94
C SER A 64 -23.41 6.55 -4.95
N LEU A 65 -22.29 5.83 -5.10
CA LEU A 65 -22.17 4.67 -5.98
C LEU A 65 -23.07 3.50 -5.52
N VAL A 66 -23.06 3.19 -4.23
CA VAL A 66 -23.88 2.13 -3.64
C VAL A 66 -25.37 2.42 -3.84
N ARG A 67 -25.80 3.68 -3.62
CA ARG A 67 -27.20 4.09 -3.88
C ARG A 67 -27.62 3.97 -5.35
N ARG A 68 -26.67 4.06 -6.28
CA ARG A 68 -26.90 3.88 -7.72
C ARG A 68 -26.78 2.42 -8.16
N GLY A 69 -26.47 1.49 -7.25
CA GLY A 69 -26.24 0.08 -7.58
C GLY A 69 -25.00 -0.16 -8.43
N GLN A 70 -24.06 0.79 -8.47
CA GLN A 70 -22.84 0.66 -9.24
C GLN A 70 -21.78 -0.12 -8.47
N LYS A 71 -20.99 -0.91 -9.19
CA LYS A 71 -19.84 -1.60 -8.60
C LYS A 71 -18.74 -0.59 -8.28
N ILE A 72 -18.13 -0.78 -7.12
CA ILE A 72 -16.99 -0.01 -6.67
C ILE A 72 -15.74 -0.66 -7.27
N ASP A 73 -15.04 0.07 -8.11
CA ASP A 73 -13.81 -0.35 -8.75
C ASP A 73 -12.67 0.56 -8.28
N TYR A 74 -11.45 0.07 -8.30
CA TYR A 74 -10.23 0.85 -8.10
C TYR A 74 -10.19 2.12 -8.96
N ARG A 75 -10.77 2.06 -10.16
CA ARG A 75 -10.86 3.19 -11.10
C ARG A 75 -12.00 4.16 -10.82
N SER A 76 -12.87 3.87 -9.85
CA SER A 76 -14.04 4.70 -9.60
C SER A 76 -13.69 6.06 -8.98
N TYR A 77 -12.54 6.17 -8.30
CA TYR A 77 -12.14 7.42 -7.65
C TYR A 77 -10.68 7.76 -7.96
N GLU A 78 -10.49 8.63 -8.95
CA GLU A 78 -9.17 8.99 -9.49
C GLU A 78 -8.19 9.52 -8.42
N PRO A 79 -8.59 10.40 -7.47
CA PRO A 79 -7.66 10.89 -6.46
C PRO A 79 -7.05 9.78 -5.59
N LEU A 80 -7.88 8.85 -5.10
CA LEU A 80 -7.38 7.73 -4.29
C LEU A 80 -6.55 6.75 -5.13
N LYS A 81 -6.92 6.53 -6.38
CA LYS A 81 -6.12 5.75 -7.32
C LYS A 81 -4.71 6.34 -7.46
N GLU A 82 -4.61 7.64 -7.72
CA GLU A 82 -3.33 8.35 -7.84
C GLU A 82 -2.51 8.26 -6.54
N ALA A 83 -3.13 8.40 -5.38
CA ALA A 83 -2.48 8.26 -4.09
C ALA A 83 -1.85 6.87 -3.91
N ILE A 84 -2.59 5.82 -4.28
CA ILE A 84 -2.15 4.43 -4.19
C ILE A 84 -1.04 4.15 -5.20
N GLU A 85 -1.14 4.64 -6.43
CA GLU A 85 -0.08 4.49 -7.44
C GLU A 85 1.19 5.17 -6.96
N LYS A 86 1.12 6.41 -6.47
CA LYS A 86 2.27 7.12 -5.89
C LYS A 86 2.88 6.37 -4.72
N LYS A 87 2.06 5.81 -3.83
CA LYS A 87 2.55 4.99 -2.70
C LYS A 87 3.30 3.75 -3.19
N LEU A 88 2.70 3.00 -4.11
CA LEU A 88 3.32 1.79 -4.68
C LEU A 88 4.63 2.14 -5.39
N MET A 89 4.65 3.23 -6.17
CA MET A 89 5.86 3.70 -6.85
C MET A 89 6.94 4.17 -5.87
N ALA A 90 6.57 4.80 -4.76
CA ALA A 90 7.51 5.15 -3.71
C ALA A 90 8.11 3.90 -3.05
N SER A 91 7.29 2.92 -2.69
CA SER A 91 7.75 1.65 -2.12
C SER A 91 8.65 0.87 -3.07
N VAL A 92 8.31 0.79 -4.36
CA VAL A 92 9.15 0.13 -5.38
C VAL A 92 10.50 0.85 -5.53
N ARG A 93 10.51 2.20 -5.55
CA ARG A 93 11.75 3.00 -5.58
C ARG A 93 12.59 2.88 -4.32
N ASP A 94 12.01 2.53 -3.17
CA ASP A 94 12.78 2.29 -1.96
C ASP A 94 13.42 0.89 -2.00
N LEU A 95 12.64 -0.15 -2.34
CA LEU A 95 13.14 -1.53 -2.52
C LEU A 95 14.27 -1.60 -3.55
N SER A 96 14.08 -0.92 -4.68
CA SER A 96 15.10 -0.61 -5.67
C SER A 96 16.46 -0.19 -5.09
N ARG A 97 16.44 0.80 -4.20
CA ARG A 97 17.64 1.41 -3.62
C ARG A 97 18.32 0.43 -2.67
N ILE A 98 17.53 -0.33 -1.91
CA ILE A 98 18.02 -1.40 -1.03
C ILE A 98 18.78 -2.46 -1.84
N ILE A 99 18.21 -2.86 -2.99
CA ILE A 99 18.82 -3.87 -3.86
C ILE A 99 20.09 -3.33 -4.54
N THR A 100 20.05 -2.12 -5.10
CA THR A 100 21.15 -1.57 -5.92
C THR A 100 22.33 -1.00 -5.12
N LYS A 101 22.11 -0.46 -3.90
CA LYS A 101 23.20 0.01 -3.04
C LYS A 101 23.84 -1.14 -2.25
N ALA A 102 24.59 -2.00 -2.93
CA ALA A 102 25.29 -3.13 -2.29
C ALA A 102 26.47 -2.70 -1.38
N LYS A 103 27.03 -1.48 -1.54
CA LYS A 103 28.33 -1.12 -0.94
C LYS A 103 28.27 -0.41 0.42
N THR A 104 27.13 0.16 0.78
CA THR A 104 26.89 0.83 2.08
C THR A 104 25.41 0.71 2.40
N ARG A 105 25.00 -0.45 2.91
CA ARG A 105 23.67 -0.63 3.51
C ARG A 105 23.76 -0.25 4.97
N ASP A 106 22.75 0.45 5.48
CA ASP A 106 22.56 0.51 6.92
C ASP A 106 22.04 -0.85 7.44
N ARG A 107 21.94 -1.00 8.77
CA ARG A 107 21.54 -2.26 9.40
C ARG A 107 20.12 -2.67 9.00
N GLU A 108 19.19 -1.71 8.94
CA GLU A 108 17.78 -1.95 8.60
C GLU A 108 17.61 -2.38 7.14
N GLN A 109 18.36 -1.77 6.22
CA GLN A 109 18.38 -2.14 4.80
C GLN A 109 18.96 -3.54 4.58
N SER A 110 19.96 -3.93 5.37
CA SER A 110 20.54 -5.28 5.32
C SER A 110 19.53 -6.31 5.81
N GLU A 111 18.90 -6.07 6.96
CA GLU A 111 17.84 -6.94 7.50
C GLU A 111 16.68 -7.13 6.51
N LYS A 112 16.23 -6.05 5.85
CA LYS A 112 15.18 -6.12 4.81
C LYS A 112 15.61 -6.93 3.59
N TYR A 113 16.84 -6.74 3.11
CA TYR A 113 17.36 -7.50 1.97
C TYR A 113 17.47 -8.99 2.29
N ASP A 114 17.99 -9.32 3.46
CA ASP A 114 18.17 -10.71 3.90
C ASP A 114 16.81 -11.40 4.07
N ALA A 115 15.80 -10.69 4.61
CA ALA A 115 14.43 -11.18 4.66
C ALA A 115 13.86 -11.48 3.26
N MET A 116 14.10 -10.61 2.27
CA MET A 116 13.67 -10.84 0.89
C MET A 116 14.33 -12.08 0.27
N VAL A 117 15.66 -12.22 0.43
CA VAL A 117 16.38 -13.40 -0.07
C VAL A 117 15.85 -14.67 0.59
N LYS A 118 15.66 -14.64 1.92
CA LYS A 118 15.12 -15.76 2.68
C LYS A 118 13.74 -16.20 2.16
N THR A 119 12.81 -15.27 1.98
CA THR A 119 11.49 -15.55 1.39
C THR A 119 11.60 -16.17 0.00
N MET A 120 12.49 -15.67 -0.87
CA MET A 120 12.69 -16.25 -2.21
C MET A 120 13.25 -17.67 -2.17
N VAL A 121 14.13 -17.98 -1.21
CA VAL A 121 14.69 -19.33 -1.05
C VAL A 121 13.66 -20.28 -0.44
N GLU A 122 12.99 -19.88 0.65
CA GLU A 122 12.10 -20.75 1.43
C GLU A 122 10.74 -20.97 0.74
N ASP A 123 10.09 -19.90 0.27
CA ASP A 123 8.72 -19.99 -0.26
C ASP A 123 8.68 -20.29 -1.76
N TYR A 124 9.73 -19.90 -2.50
CA TYR A 124 9.77 -19.99 -3.96
C TYR A 124 10.91 -20.89 -4.49
N GLY A 125 11.77 -21.42 -3.64
CA GLY A 125 12.79 -22.41 -4.01
C GLY A 125 13.95 -21.87 -4.86
N TYR A 126 14.20 -20.55 -4.86
CA TYR A 126 15.34 -19.97 -5.56
C TYR A 126 16.66 -20.29 -4.87
N CYS A 127 17.75 -20.37 -5.64
CA CYS A 127 19.10 -20.41 -5.09
C CYS A 127 19.56 -19.00 -4.66
N GLU A 128 20.43 -18.85 -3.66
CA GLU A 128 20.90 -17.53 -3.18
C GLU A 128 21.44 -16.65 -4.31
N HIS A 129 22.26 -17.22 -5.20
CA HIS A 129 22.79 -16.51 -6.36
C HIS A 129 21.69 -16.08 -7.36
N CYS A 130 20.67 -16.92 -7.53
CA CYS A 130 19.52 -16.67 -8.38
C CYS A 130 18.72 -15.47 -7.85
N CYS A 131 18.50 -15.41 -6.53
CA CYS A 131 17.84 -14.30 -5.86
C CYS A 131 18.56 -12.98 -6.14
N GLU A 132 19.89 -12.95 -5.98
CA GLU A 132 20.68 -11.74 -6.22
C GLU A 132 20.51 -11.23 -7.67
N VAL A 133 20.62 -12.12 -8.66
CA VAL A 133 20.50 -11.76 -10.07
C VAL A 133 19.09 -11.26 -10.40
N VAL A 134 18.05 -11.96 -9.94
CA VAL A 134 16.65 -11.60 -10.19
C VAL A 134 16.30 -10.28 -9.50
N LEU A 135 16.66 -10.11 -8.23
CA LEU A 135 16.43 -8.86 -7.49
C LEU A 135 17.15 -7.70 -8.18
N ARG A 136 18.42 -7.87 -8.55
CA ARG A 136 19.19 -6.82 -9.24
C ARG A 136 18.61 -6.49 -10.61
N TYR A 137 18.16 -7.49 -11.37
CA TYR A 137 17.52 -7.28 -12.66
C TYR A 137 16.17 -6.55 -12.49
N GLY A 138 15.32 -7.06 -11.61
CA GLY A 138 14.02 -6.49 -11.28
C GLY A 138 14.14 -5.06 -10.81
N ALA A 139 15.07 -4.77 -9.90
CA ALA A 139 15.38 -3.40 -9.51
C ALA A 139 15.69 -2.57 -10.76
N ASN A 140 16.75 -2.84 -11.50
CA ASN A 140 17.16 -1.94 -12.59
C ASN A 140 16.10 -1.68 -13.70
N HIS A 141 15.05 -2.51 -13.82
CA HIS A 141 14.05 -2.43 -14.88
C HIS A 141 12.60 -2.17 -14.41
N LEU A 142 12.25 -2.28 -13.11
CA LEU A 142 10.84 -2.20 -12.67
C LEU A 142 10.18 -0.83 -12.84
N TRP A 143 10.95 0.26 -12.90
CA TRP A 143 10.43 1.64 -12.90
C TRP A 143 10.88 2.46 -14.11
N ARG A 144 11.52 1.82 -15.11
CA ARG A 144 12.09 2.51 -16.28
C ARG A 144 11.10 2.72 -17.44
N ASP A 145 9.83 2.38 -17.26
CA ASP A 145 8.73 2.70 -18.18
C ASP A 145 7.63 3.49 -17.45
#